data_AF-A0ABD0W1I9-F1
#
_entry.id   AF-A0ABD0W1I9-F1
#
_cell.length_a   1.000
_cell.length_b   1.000
_cell.length_c   1.000
_cell.angle_alpha   90.00
_cell.angle_beta   90.00
_cell.angle_gamma   90.00
#
_symmetry.space_group_name_H-M   'P 1'
#
loop_
_entity.id
_entity.type
_entity.pdbx_description
1 polymer ?
#
loop_
_entity_poly.entity_id
_entity_poly.type
_entity_poly.pdbx_seq_one_letter_code
_entity_poly.pdbx_strand_id
1 'polypeptide(L)'
;MSSGSTCAVVGCFNNSKKIKNFLETECFDHKVRRRDCPCSVPYQLHSMPESRCLEWLAALKLKHPPKKVYVCSHHFVDKRPTDDNPNPELYLGYDRPAVKKRRTIVRVEALVTS
;
A
#
# COMPACT_ATOMS: atom_id res chain seq x y z
N MET A 1 7.91 -20.05 0.98
CA MET A 1 8.22 -18.62 0.96
C MET A 1 6.91 -17.83 1.02
N SER A 2 6.59 -17.18 2.13
CA SER A 2 5.35 -16.40 2.25
C SER A 2 5.51 -15.08 1.49
N SER A 3 4.92 -14.96 0.30
CA SER A 3 4.85 -13.70 -0.42
C SER A 3 4.12 -12.67 0.45
N GLY A 4 4.78 -11.56 0.74
CA GLY A 4 4.17 -10.49 1.55
C GLY A 4 3.05 -9.79 0.78
N SER A 5 1.92 -9.51 1.44
CA SER A 5 0.84 -8.70 0.87
C SER A 5 1.24 -7.23 0.74
N THR A 6 0.89 -6.61 -0.37
CA THR A 6 1.04 -5.16 -0.62
C THR A 6 -0.32 -4.55 -0.87
N CYS A 7 -0.52 -3.31 -0.42
CA CYS A 7 -1.73 -2.57 -0.70
C CYS A 7 -1.92 -2.40 -2.21
N ALA A 8 -3.13 -2.71 -2.71
CA ALA A 8 -3.44 -2.67 -4.12
C ALA A 8 -3.71 -1.25 -4.65
N VAL A 9 -3.92 -0.26 -3.78
CA VAL A 9 -4.17 1.12 -4.19
C VAL A 9 -2.98 1.70 -4.95
N VAL A 10 -3.28 2.37 -6.06
CA VAL A 10 -2.28 2.95 -6.95
C VAL A 10 -1.41 3.97 -6.21
N GLY A 11 -0.10 3.76 -6.23
CA GLY A 11 0.87 4.64 -5.58
C GLY A 11 0.99 4.46 -4.06
N CYS A 12 0.27 3.50 -3.46
CA CYS A 12 0.45 3.12 -2.08
C CYS A 12 1.59 2.08 -1.95
N PHE A 13 2.50 2.31 -1.01
CA PHE A 13 3.65 1.43 -0.77
C PHE A 13 3.56 0.70 0.58
N ASN A 14 2.37 0.68 1.19
CA ASN A 14 2.11 -0.04 2.44
C ASN A 14 2.04 -1.53 2.16
N ASN A 15 2.80 -2.31 2.92
CA ASN A 15 2.90 -3.76 2.74
C ASN A 15 3.19 -4.47 4.07
N SER A 16 3.09 -5.80 4.08
CA SER A 16 3.29 -6.59 5.30
C SER A 16 4.74 -6.58 5.79
N LYS A 17 5.73 -6.42 4.90
CA LYS A 17 7.15 -6.30 5.29
C LYS A 17 7.38 -5.07 6.15
N LYS A 18 6.81 -3.92 5.79
CA LYS A 18 6.89 -2.69 6.58
C LYS A 18 6.21 -2.81 7.95
N ILE A 19 5.07 -3.52 8.03
CA ILE A 19 4.44 -3.84 9.33
C ILE A 19 5.39 -4.70 10.17
N LYS A 20 5.93 -5.78 9.61
CA LYS A 20 6.89 -6.65 10.33
C LYS A 20 8.11 -5.87 10.83
N ASN A 21 8.69 -5.04 9.98
CA ASN A 21 9.82 -4.18 10.37
C ASN A 21 9.45 -3.25 11.53
N PHE A 22 8.25 -2.62 11.49
CA PHE A 22 7.76 -1.79 12.58
C PHE A 22 7.60 -2.57 13.88
N LEU A 23 7.02 -3.76 13.82
CA LEU A 23 6.78 -4.61 14.99
C LEU A 23 8.06 -5.08 15.69
N GLU A 24 9.17 -5.21 14.95
CA GLU A 24 10.48 -5.55 15.50
C GLU A 24 11.23 -4.35 16.09
N THR A 25 10.75 -3.12 15.90
CA THR A 25 11.32 -1.93 16.58
C THR A 25 10.88 -1.84 18.04
N GLU A 26 11.61 -1.08 18.84
CA GLU A 26 11.23 -0.76 20.21
C GLU A 26 10.17 0.36 20.25
N CYS A 27 9.21 0.24 21.16
CA CYS A 27 8.26 1.30 21.44
C CYS A 27 8.92 2.37 22.32
N PHE A 28 8.84 3.63 21.90
CA PHE A 28 9.43 4.74 22.64
C PHE A 28 8.82 4.92 24.03
N ASP A 29 7.50 4.76 24.17
CA ASP A 29 6.78 5.01 25.41
C ASP A 29 6.88 3.83 26.39
N HIS A 30 6.75 2.61 25.89
CA HIS A 30 6.64 1.41 26.73
C HIS A 30 7.96 0.63 26.88
N LYS A 31 9.02 1.00 26.13
CA LYS A 31 10.35 0.35 26.17
C LYS A 31 10.33 -1.17 25.96
N VAL A 32 9.35 -1.66 25.21
CA VAL A 32 9.22 -3.06 24.80
C VAL A 32 9.19 -3.15 23.27
N ARG A 33 9.41 -4.35 22.70
CA ARG A 33 9.21 -4.56 21.26
C ARG A 33 7.76 -4.23 20.89
N ARG A 34 7.57 -3.58 19.74
CA ARG A 34 6.24 -3.13 19.30
C ARG A 34 5.25 -4.27 19.08
N ARG A 35 5.74 -5.48 18.79
CA ARG A 35 4.91 -6.70 18.75
C ARG A 35 4.25 -7.08 20.07
N ASP A 36 4.87 -6.72 21.20
CA ASP A 36 4.40 -7.01 22.55
C ASP A 36 3.79 -5.76 23.22
N CYS A 37 3.71 -4.65 22.47
CA CYS A 37 3.24 -3.37 22.93
C CYS A 37 1.74 -3.19 22.66
N PRO A 38 0.97 -2.57 23.56
CA PRO A 38 -0.45 -2.27 23.31
C PRO A 38 -0.67 -1.17 22.25
N CYS A 39 0.39 -0.52 21.76
CA CYS A 39 0.29 0.50 20.73
C CYS A 39 -0.22 -0.08 19.41
N SER A 40 -1.07 0.68 18.73
CA SER A 40 -1.58 0.33 17.42
C SER A 40 -0.46 0.28 16.38
N VAL A 41 -0.59 -0.64 15.41
CA VAL A 41 0.23 -0.64 14.19
C VAL A 41 -0.09 0.59 13.33
N PRO A 42 0.86 1.08 12.50
CA PRO A 42 0.64 2.27 11.68
C PRO A 42 -0.50 2.07 10.66
N TYR A 43 -0.70 0.83 10.20
CA TYR A 43 -1.83 0.46 9.36
C TYR A 43 -2.07 -1.05 9.43
N GLN A 44 -3.29 -1.46 9.08
CA GLN A 44 -3.66 -2.86 8.89
C GLN A 44 -3.95 -3.12 7.41
N LEU A 45 -3.68 -4.32 6.92
CA LEU A 45 -4.03 -4.75 5.56
C LEU A 45 -5.33 -5.57 5.63
N HIS A 46 -6.38 -5.08 5.01
CA HIS A 46 -7.68 -5.72 4.93
C HIS A 46 -7.79 -6.47 3.60
N SER A 47 -8.13 -7.75 3.65
CA SER A 47 -8.40 -8.54 2.44
C SER A 47 -9.75 -8.18 1.85
N MET A 48 -9.81 -8.13 0.52
CA MET A 48 -11.08 -7.97 -0.19
C MET A 48 -12.03 -9.12 0.14
N PRO A 49 -13.26 -8.84 0.62
CA PRO A 49 -14.25 -9.87 0.85
C PRO A 49 -14.80 -10.40 -0.47
N GLU A 50 -15.09 -11.70 -0.54
CA GLU A 50 -15.60 -12.34 -1.77
C GLU A 50 -16.97 -11.76 -2.18
N SER A 51 -17.82 -11.44 -1.20
CA SER A 51 -19.16 -10.87 -1.41
C SER A 51 -19.17 -9.47 -2.03
N ARG A 52 -18.08 -8.71 -1.91
CA ARG A 52 -17.97 -7.33 -2.43
C ARG A 52 -16.80 -7.12 -3.39
N CYS A 53 -16.40 -8.19 -4.06
CA CYS A 53 -15.28 -8.18 -4.99
C CYS A 53 -15.46 -7.12 -6.09
N LEU A 54 -16.67 -7.00 -6.65
CA LEU A 54 -16.97 -6.07 -7.73
C LEU A 54 -16.89 -4.61 -7.27
N GLU A 55 -17.43 -4.26 -6.11
CA GLU A 55 -17.39 -2.89 -5.60
C GLU A 55 -15.95 -2.46 -5.29
N TRP A 56 -15.14 -3.33 -4.69
CA TRP A 56 -13.73 -3.04 -4.43
C TRP A 56 -12.92 -2.88 -5.71
N LEU A 57 -13.13 -3.76 -6.71
CA LEU A 57 -12.44 -3.64 -7.99
C LEU A 57 -12.83 -2.36 -8.74
N ALA A 58 -14.11 -1.97 -8.68
CA ALA A 58 -14.59 -0.70 -9.23
C ALA A 58 -13.99 0.51 -8.50
N ALA A 59 -13.95 0.47 -7.17
CA ALA A 59 -13.36 1.53 -6.35
C ALA A 59 -11.86 1.68 -6.60
N LEU A 60 -11.12 0.59 -6.81
CA LEU A 60 -9.66 0.58 -7.01
C LEU A 60 -9.21 0.77 -8.47
N LYS A 61 -10.14 0.67 -9.43
CA LYS A 61 -9.91 0.84 -10.89
C LYS A 61 -8.64 0.11 -11.37
N LEU A 62 -8.41 -1.10 -10.87
CA LEU A 62 -7.22 -1.88 -11.20
C LEU A 62 -7.36 -2.46 -12.60
N LYS A 63 -6.45 -2.09 -13.51
CA LYS A 63 -6.40 -2.68 -14.86
C LYS A 63 -6.07 -4.17 -14.84
N HIS A 64 -5.22 -4.60 -13.90
CA HIS A 64 -4.79 -5.99 -13.71
C HIS A 64 -4.78 -6.32 -12.21
N PRO A 65 -5.93 -6.73 -11.64
CA PRO A 65 -6.00 -7.00 -10.21
C PRO A 65 -5.17 -8.24 -9.83
N PRO A 66 -4.46 -8.21 -8.68
CA PRO A 66 -3.77 -9.38 -8.16
C PRO A 66 -4.76 -10.47 -7.71
N LYS A 67 -4.29 -11.73 -7.60
CA LYS A 67 -5.10 -12.88 -7.13
C LYS A 67 -5.75 -12.64 -5.76
N LYS A 68 -5.05 -11.94 -4.87
CA LYS A 68 -5.57 -11.50 -3.57
C LYS A 68 -5.35 -10.01 -3.44
N VAL A 69 -6.45 -9.28 -3.34
CA VAL A 69 -6.45 -7.83 -3.17
C VAL A 69 -6.42 -7.53 -1.68
N TYR A 70 -5.44 -6.71 -1.27
CA TYR A 70 -5.36 -6.17 0.08
C TYR A 70 -5.37 -4.65 0.01
N VAL A 71 -6.07 -3.99 0.92
CA VAL A 71 -6.10 -2.53 1.03
C VAL A 71 -5.76 -2.12 2.46
N CYS A 72 -4.88 -1.12 2.61
CA CYS A 72 -4.49 -0.68 3.95
C CYS A 72 -5.55 0.22 4.59
N SER A 73 -5.60 0.23 5.92
CA SER A 73 -6.56 1.00 6.72
C SER A 73 -6.66 2.49 6.36
N HIS A 74 -5.61 3.09 5.79
CA HIS A 74 -5.63 4.50 5.38
C HIS A 74 -6.65 4.82 4.29
N HIS A 75 -7.13 3.83 3.55
CA HIS A 75 -8.07 4.02 2.45
C HIS A 75 -9.53 3.87 2.87
N PHE A 76 -9.79 3.56 4.14
CA PHE A 76 -11.14 3.45 4.70
C PHE A 76 -11.41 4.62 5.64
N VAL A 77 -12.65 5.10 5.62
CA VAL A 77 -13.14 6.16 6.52
C VAL A 77 -12.92 5.74 7.98
N ASP A 78 -13.37 4.53 8.33
CA ASP A 78 -13.32 4.00 9.69
C ASP A 78 -12.02 3.24 10.02
N LYS A 79 -10.96 3.41 9.21
CA LYS A 79 -9.71 2.62 9.26
C LYS A 79 -9.88 1.11 9.02
N ARG A 80 -11.11 0.67 8.72
CA ARG A 80 -11.47 -0.69 8.34
C ARG A 80 -12.74 -0.66 7.49
N PRO A 81 -13.01 -1.72 6.72
CA PRO A 81 -14.33 -1.94 6.14
C PRO A 81 -15.38 -2.09 7.26
N THR A 82 -16.47 -1.35 7.18
CA THR A 82 -17.64 -1.45 8.06
C THR A 82 -18.89 -1.64 7.22
N ASP A 83 -20.05 -1.89 7.84
CA ASP A 83 -21.30 -2.02 7.08
C ASP A 83 -21.71 -0.69 6.42
N ASP A 84 -21.45 0.43 7.10
CA ASP A 84 -21.70 1.78 6.59
C ASP A 84 -20.65 2.22 5.55
N ASN A 85 -19.37 1.87 5.78
CA ASN A 85 -18.25 2.21 4.90
C ASN A 85 -17.47 0.94 4.48
N PRO A 86 -18.06 0.08 3.62
CA PRO A 86 -17.48 -1.22 3.27
C PRO A 86 -16.34 -1.12 2.26
N ASN A 87 -16.27 -0.01 1.51
CA ASN A 87 -15.38 0.14 0.37
C ASN A 87 -14.22 1.11 0.69
N PRO A 88 -13.07 0.95 0.03
CA PRO A 88 -12.01 1.94 0.12
C PRO A 88 -12.39 3.18 -0.69
N GLU A 89 -12.30 4.35 -0.06
CA GLU A 89 -12.75 5.63 -0.63
C GLU A 89 -11.67 6.70 -0.58
N LEU A 90 -10.74 6.60 0.39
CA LEU A 90 -9.75 7.64 0.65
C LEU A 90 -8.45 7.38 -0.10
N TYR A 91 -7.84 8.44 -0.63
CA TYR A 91 -6.49 8.45 -1.20
C TYR A 91 -6.24 7.34 -2.24
N LEU A 92 -7.19 7.13 -3.15
CA LEU A 92 -7.14 6.04 -4.14
C LEU A 92 -6.14 6.26 -5.29
N GLY A 93 -5.48 7.43 -5.31
CA GLY A 93 -4.40 7.74 -6.25
C GLY A 93 -4.87 8.30 -7.60
N TYR A 94 -6.17 8.56 -7.76
CA TYR A 94 -6.74 9.15 -8.98
C TYR A 94 -6.40 10.63 -9.16
N ASP A 95 -6.24 11.37 -8.07
CA ASP A 95 -5.93 12.79 -8.12
C ASP A 95 -4.45 13.07 -8.44
N ARG A 96 -3.63 12.02 -8.65
CA ARG A 96 -2.23 12.21 -9.01
C ARG A 96 -2.13 12.69 -10.46
N PRO A 97 -1.48 13.85 -10.69
CA PRO A 97 -1.09 14.23 -12.04
C PRO A 97 -0.24 13.11 -12.66
N ALA A 98 -0.46 12.81 -13.93
CA ALA A 98 0.33 11.81 -14.65
C ALA A 98 1.83 12.09 -14.45
N VAL A 99 2.55 11.11 -13.90
CA VAL A 99 3.99 11.26 -13.64
C VAL A 99 4.68 11.51 -14.98
N LYS A 100 5.23 12.71 -15.17
CA LYS A 100 6.07 13.03 -16.33
C LYS A 100 7.18 11.99 -16.38
N LYS A 101 7.26 11.23 -17.49
CA LYS A 101 8.29 10.21 -17.69
C LYS A 101 9.66 10.83 -17.38
N ARG A 102 10.45 10.17 -16.54
CA ARG A 102 11.84 10.60 -16.29
C ARG A 102 12.57 10.63 -17.64
N ARG A 103 13.24 11.75 -17.93
CA ARG A 103 14.09 11.86 -19.11
C ARG A 103 15.23 10.86 -18.98
N THR A 104 15.36 9.96 -19.95
CA THR A 104 16.53 9.10 -20.08
C THR A 104 17.72 9.99 -20.42
N ILE A 105 18.74 10.02 -19.55
CA ILE A 105 20.02 10.66 -19.88
C ILE A 105 20.72 9.71 -20.85
N VAL A 106 20.79 10.08 -22.12
CA VAL A 106 21.58 9.36 -23.13
C VAL A 106 23.04 9.75 -22.91
N ARG A 107 23.90 8.77 -22.65
CA ARG A 107 25.35 8.96 -22.53
C ARG A 107 25.89 9.14 -23.95
N VAL A 108 26.34 10.35 -24.28
CA VAL A 108 27.06 10.61 -25.53
C VAL A 108 28.51 10.22 -25.29
N GLU A 109 28.97 9.14 -25.91
CA GLU A 109 30.39 8.80 -25.94
C GLU A 109 31.09 9.76 -26.90
N ALA A 110 31.97 10.60 -26.37
CA ALA A 110 32.81 11.46 -27.17
C ALA A 110 33.81 10.59 -27.94
N LEU A 111 33.71 10.61 -29.27
CA LEU A 111 34.75 10.06 -30.15
C LEU A 111 36.03 10.86 -29.93
N VAL A 112 37.02 10.22 -29.30
CA VAL A 112 38.39 10.73 -29.26
C VAL A 112 39.01 10.41 -30.61
N THR A 113 39.18 11.44 -31.44
CA THR A 113 40.03 11.36 -32.64
C THR A 113 41.50 11.41 -32.22
N SER A 114 42.25 10.46 -32.78
CA SER A 114 43.69 10.17 -32.67
C SER A 114 44.63 11.36 -32.82
#